data_AF-A0A254TGY9-F1
#
_entry.id   AF-A0A254TGY9-F1
#
_cell.length_a   1.000
_cell.length_b   1.000
_cell.length_c   1.000
_cell.angle_alpha   90.00
_cell.angle_beta   90.00
_cell.angle_gamma   90.00
#
_symmetry.space_group_name_H-M   'P 1'
#
loop_
_entity.id
_entity.type
_entity.pdbx_description
1 polymer ?
#
loop_
_entity_poly.entity_id
_entity_poly.type
_entity_poly.pdbx_seq_one_letter_code
_entity_poly.pdbx_strand_id
1 'polypeptide(L)'
;MDTAPDFELIKDAYAIIDGIPETAIDLDQLVSARGETLEHGTVCSPAGWLAQHPAFNAAGLTLSDDDSRLQLSGEEPRDPAAILAQVFRLQPMDARHLFADRMTYTLGDDSGLSDKRLWLREVREFLKQHGQLDADFEEHLETRGPFAEPANPAEIRAI
;
A
#
# COMPACT_ATOMS: atom_id res chain seq x y z
N MET A 1 25.97 0.91 4.85
CA MET A 1 25.20 1.34 6.04
C MET A 1 24.08 0.33 6.17
N ASP A 2 24.13 -0.52 7.19
CA ASP A 2 23.06 -1.45 7.54
C ASP A 2 21.95 -0.66 8.25
N THR A 3 21.17 0.10 7.50
CA THR A 3 19.90 0.63 8.01
C THR A 3 18.86 -0.47 7.90
N ALA A 4 18.43 -0.98 9.06
CA ALA A 4 17.30 -1.88 9.12
C ALA A 4 16.03 -1.15 8.64
N PRO A 5 15.09 -1.86 7.97
CA PRO A 5 13.79 -1.31 7.61
C PRO A 5 13.04 -0.73 8.81
N ASP A 6 12.26 0.31 8.56
CA ASP A 6 11.35 0.87 9.54
C ASP A 6 10.06 0.03 9.57
N PHE A 7 10.12 -1.11 10.25
CA PHE A 7 9.03 -2.10 10.25
C PHE A 7 7.72 -1.56 10.84
N GLU A 8 7.78 -0.66 11.82
CA GLU A 8 6.59 -0.03 12.39
C GLU A 8 5.92 0.87 11.36
N LEU A 9 6.69 1.67 10.61
CA LEU A 9 6.14 2.48 9.52
C LEU A 9 5.53 1.61 8.40
N ILE A 10 6.12 0.44 8.12
CA ILE A 10 5.57 -0.53 7.15
C ILE A 10 4.25 -1.12 7.65
N LYS A 11 4.15 -1.47 8.94
CA LYS A 11 2.89 -1.93 9.57
C LYS A 11 1.81 -0.84 9.56
N ASP A 12 2.18 0.42 9.79
CA ASP A 12 1.27 1.56 9.68
C ASP A 12 0.76 1.73 8.25
N ALA A 13 1.66 1.66 7.26
CA ALA A 13 1.28 1.68 5.85
C ALA A 13 0.33 0.55 5.51
N TYR A 14 0.60 -0.67 6.00
CA TYR A 14 -0.28 -1.82 5.85
C TYR A 14 -1.69 -1.51 6.37
N ALA A 15 -1.81 -1.04 7.61
CA ALA A 15 -3.09 -0.77 8.26
C ALA A 15 -3.89 0.33 7.56
N ILE A 16 -3.21 1.35 7.04
CA ILE A 16 -3.84 2.43 6.26
C ILE A 16 -4.43 1.88 4.98
N ILE A 17 -3.64 1.14 4.19
CA ILE A 17 -4.11 0.58 2.91
C ILE A 17 -5.19 -0.48 3.13
N ASP A 18 -5.08 -1.29 4.19
CA ASP A 18 -6.12 -2.23 4.57
C ASP A 18 -7.45 -1.55 4.93
N GLY A 19 -7.42 -0.30 5.41
CA GLY A 19 -8.62 0.51 5.65
C GLY A 19 -9.30 1.07 4.41
N ILE A 20 -8.66 1.03 3.22
CA ILE A 20 -9.18 1.65 1.98
C ILE A 20 -10.00 0.62 1.17
N PRO A 21 -11.15 0.99 0.58
CA PRO A 21 -11.93 0.07 -0.27
C PRO A 21 -11.10 -0.53 -1.42
N GLU A 22 -11.31 -1.80 -1.75
CA GLU A 22 -10.57 -2.47 -2.84
C GLU A 22 -10.69 -1.75 -4.18
N THR A 23 -11.85 -1.14 -4.47
CA THR A 23 -12.12 -0.38 -5.71
C THR A 23 -11.38 0.96 -5.79
N ALA A 24 -10.77 1.41 -4.69
CA ALA A 24 -10.00 2.66 -4.61
C ALA A 24 -8.48 2.43 -4.69
N ILE A 25 -8.04 1.18 -4.84
CA ILE A 25 -6.63 0.82 -5.01
C ILE A 25 -6.37 0.35 -6.45
N ASP A 26 -5.36 0.96 -7.09
CA ASP A 26 -4.88 0.58 -8.42
C ASP A 26 -3.34 0.62 -8.42
N LEU A 27 -2.69 -0.51 -8.71
CA LEU A 27 -1.23 -0.60 -8.65
C LEU A 27 -0.51 0.06 -9.83
N ASP A 28 -1.22 0.43 -10.90
CA ASP A 28 -0.58 0.90 -12.13
C ASP A 28 -0.21 2.39 -12.09
N GLN A 29 -0.95 3.24 -11.35
CA GLN A 29 -0.68 4.67 -11.27
C GLN A 29 -0.75 5.20 -9.85
N LEU A 30 0.08 6.21 -9.55
CA LEU A 30 0.05 6.91 -8.26
C LEU A 30 -1.34 7.50 -8.00
N VAL A 31 -1.95 8.14 -8.99
CA VAL A 31 -3.34 8.62 -8.94
C VAL A 31 -4.00 8.36 -10.30
N SER A 32 -4.88 7.36 -10.38
CA SER A 32 -5.64 7.01 -11.59
C SER A 32 -6.92 7.84 -11.75
N ALA A 33 -7.51 8.25 -10.63
CA ALA A 33 -8.66 9.14 -10.58
C ALA A 33 -8.64 9.96 -9.29
N ARG A 34 -9.14 11.20 -9.35
CA ARG A 34 -9.35 12.04 -8.18
C ARG A 34 -10.83 12.34 -8.05
N GLY A 35 -11.36 12.14 -6.85
CA GLY A 35 -12.73 12.46 -6.52
C GLY A 35 -12.83 13.22 -5.21
N GLU A 36 -14.04 13.66 -4.87
CA GLU A 36 -14.26 14.58 -3.75
C GLU A 36 -14.03 13.94 -2.37
N THR A 37 -14.09 12.60 -2.29
CA THR A 37 -13.88 11.84 -1.04
C THR A 37 -13.16 10.51 -1.28
N LEU A 38 -12.72 9.84 -0.19
CA LEU A 38 -12.15 8.49 -0.20
C LEU A 38 -13.07 7.45 -0.87
N GLU A 39 -14.38 7.57 -0.66
CA GLU A 39 -15.39 6.64 -1.20
C GLU A 39 -15.91 7.05 -2.58
N HIS A 40 -15.68 8.30 -2.98
CA HIS A 40 -16.20 8.84 -4.23
C HIS A 40 -15.07 9.35 -5.11
N GLY A 41 -14.57 8.47 -5.97
CA GLY A 41 -13.86 8.83 -7.20
C GLY A 41 -12.35 8.96 -7.11
N THR A 42 -11.74 8.88 -5.92
CA THR A 42 -10.27 8.81 -5.82
C THR A 42 -9.80 7.36 -5.92
N VAL A 43 -8.91 7.08 -6.87
CA VAL A 43 -8.28 5.77 -7.09
C VAL A 43 -6.79 6.00 -7.21
N CYS A 44 -6.01 5.35 -6.35
CA CYS A 44 -4.56 5.55 -6.24
C CYS A 44 -3.85 4.23 -5.96
N SER A 45 -2.57 4.14 -6.32
CA SER A 45 -1.71 3.07 -5.80
C SER A 45 -1.49 3.22 -4.31
N PRO A 46 -1.03 2.15 -3.62
CA PRO A 46 -0.64 2.24 -2.22
C PRO A 46 0.32 3.40 -1.96
N ALA A 47 1.32 3.60 -2.83
CA ALA A 47 2.24 4.72 -2.71
C ALA A 47 1.55 6.08 -2.85
N GLY A 48 0.60 6.23 -3.78
CA GLY A 48 -0.17 7.46 -3.95
C GLY A 48 -1.11 7.76 -2.78
N TRP A 49 -1.70 6.73 -2.16
CA TRP A 49 -2.49 6.90 -0.93
C TRP A 49 -1.63 7.31 0.25
N LEU A 50 -0.46 6.69 0.42
CA LEU A 50 0.47 7.05 1.48
C LEU A 50 0.96 8.48 1.31
N ALA A 51 1.29 8.91 0.10
CA ALA A 51 1.72 10.29 -0.20
C ALA A 51 0.63 11.37 -0.02
N GLN A 52 -0.61 10.97 0.26
CA GLN A 52 -1.71 11.85 0.63
C GLN A 52 -2.06 11.77 2.12
N HIS A 53 -1.53 10.78 2.84
CA HIS A 53 -1.84 10.54 4.24
C HIS A 53 -1.04 11.48 5.16
N PRO A 54 -1.66 12.16 6.15
CA PRO A 54 -0.98 13.16 6.97
C PRO A 54 0.30 12.67 7.68
N ALA A 55 0.33 11.41 8.11
CA ALA A 55 1.50 10.84 8.78
C ALA A 55 2.73 10.74 7.84
N PHE A 56 2.50 10.43 6.56
CA PHE A 56 3.56 10.31 5.56
C PHE A 56 3.95 11.67 4.99
N ASN A 57 3.00 12.60 4.88
CA ASN A 57 3.29 14.00 4.56
C ASN A 57 4.21 14.62 5.63
N ALA A 58 4.02 14.30 6.91
CA ALA A 58 4.89 14.73 7.99
C ALA A 58 6.31 14.12 7.89
N ALA A 59 6.44 12.94 7.29
CA ALA A 59 7.72 12.34 6.91
C ALA A 59 8.30 12.88 5.59
N GLY A 60 7.61 13.85 4.97
CA GLY A 60 8.02 14.52 3.74
C GLY A 60 7.62 13.80 2.45
N LEU A 61 6.87 12.70 2.51
CA LEU A 61 6.37 12.01 1.31
C LEU A 61 5.14 12.75 0.79
N THR A 62 5.21 13.28 -0.43
CA THR A 62 4.09 13.98 -1.08
C THR A 62 3.99 13.61 -2.55
N LEU A 63 2.87 13.99 -3.18
CA LEU A 63 2.72 13.97 -4.63
C LEU A 63 3.21 15.29 -5.24
N SER A 64 3.61 15.26 -6.51
CA SER A 64 3.79 16.46 -7.34
C SER A 64 2.46 17.19 -7.56
N ASP A 65 2.52 18.46 -7.98
CA ASP A 65 1.32 19.29 -8.24
C ASP A 65 0.35 18.69 -9.27
N ASP A 66 0.85 17.82 -10.16
CA ASP A 66 0.09 17.10 -11.19
C ASP A 66 -0.26 15.66 -10.79
N ASP A 67 -0.01 15.27 -9.54
CA ASP A 67 -0.25 13.95 -8.94
C ASP A 67 0.46 12.76 -9.61
N SER A 68 1.33 13.02 -10.60
CA SER A 68 1.93 11.98 -11.43
C SER A 68 3.22 11.39 -10.85
N ARG A 69 3.81 12.03 -9.84
CA ARG A 69 5.11 11.64 -9.27
C ARG A 69 5.15 11.76 -7.75
N LEU A 70 6.00 10.96 -7.12
CA LEU A 70 6.35 11.11 -5.71
C LEU A 70 7.45 12.15 -5.54
N GLN A 71 7.39 12.87 -4.42
CA GLN A 71 8.41 13.78 -3.93
C GLN A 71 8.76 13.43 -2.48
N LEU A 72 10.01 13.73 -2.09
CA LEU A 72 10.47 13.60 -0.71
C LEU A 72 11.03 14.94 -0.25
N SER A 73 10.42 15.53 0.78
CA SER A 73 10.83 16.82 1.36
C SER A 73 10.96 17.97 0.34
N GLY A 74 10.10 17.97 -0.69
CA GLY A 74 10.12 18.99 -1.75
C GLY A 74 11.28 18.88 -2.74
N GLU A 75 12.03 17.77 -2.72
CA GLU A 75 13.05 17.50 -3.74
C GLU A 75 12.43 17.13 -5.09
N GLU A 76 13.21 17.32 -6.16
CA GLU A 76 12.85 16.91 -7.52
C GLU A 76 12.38 15.44 -7.56
N PRO A 77 11.32 15.12 -8.33
CA PRO A 77 10.80 13.77 -8.43
C PRO A 77 11.87 12.76 -8.84
N ARG A 78 11.96 11.67 -8.09
CA ARG A 78 12.86 10.53 -8.38
C ARG A 78 12.01 9.29 -8.66
N ASP A 79 12.70 8.22 -9.04
CA ASP A 79 12.11 6.89 -9.12
C ASP A 79 11.29 6.59 -7.84
N PRO A 80 9.98 6.26 -7.94
CA PRO A 80 9.12 6.05 -6.77
C PRO A 80 9.68 5.02 -5.79
N ALA A 81 10.24 3.92 -6.29
CA ALA A 81 10.86 2.91 -5.44
C ALA A 81 12.07 3.45 -4.66
N ALA A 82 12.88 4.33 -5.26
CA ALA A 82 13.99 4.98 -4.56
C ALA A 82 13.55 5.97 -3.47
N ILE A 83 12.39 6.61 -3.65
CA ILE A 83 11.79 7.48 -2.63
C ILE A 83 11.27 6.62 -1.47
N LEU A 84 10.49 5.60 -1.77
CA LEU A 84 9.91 4.71 -0.76
C LEU A 84 10.99 3.90 -0.02
N ALA A 85 12.09 3.56 -0.69
CA ALA A 85 13.28 2.99 -0.04
C ALA A 85 13.82 3.89 1.07
N GLN A 86 13.85 5.20 0.84
CA GLN A 86 14.32 6.16 1.85
C GLN A 86 13.32 6.35 2.97
N VAL A 87 12.03 6.48 2.65
CA VAL A 87 10.94 6.65 3.64
C VAL A 87 10.90 5.47 4.60
N PHE A 88 10.90 4.25 4.09
CA PHE A 88 10.79 3.01 4.88
C PHE A 88 12.14 2.40 5.28
N ARG A 89 13.26 3.05 4.94
CA ARG A 89 14.62 2.53 5.15
C ARG A 89 14.84 1.12 4.56
N LEU A 90 14.21 0.85 3.43
CA LEU A 90 14.30 -0.42 2.71
C LEU A 90 15.54 -0.46 1.81
N GLN A 91 16.00 -1.66 1.48
CA GLN A 91 16.91 -1.82 0.35
C GLN A 91 16.16 -1.49 -0.95
N PRO A 92 16.86 -1.00 -2.00
CA PRO A 92 16.22 -0.64 -3.26
C PRO A 92 15.43 -1.79 -3.91
N MET A 93 15.87 -3.04 -3.73
CA MET A 93 15.17 -4.22 -4.23
C MET A 93 13.88 -4.49 -3.47
N ASP A 94 13.89 -4.36 -2.14
CA ASP A 94 12.69 -4.55 -1.32
C ASP A 94 11.66 -3.47 -1.59
N ALA A 95 12.09 -2.21 -1.72
CA ALA A 95 11.20 -1.12 -2.08
C ALA A 95 10.60 -1.29 -3.49
N ARG A 96 11.41 -1.77 -4.45
CA ARG A 96 10.93 -2.09 -5.79
C ARG A 96 9.93 -3.25 -5.77
N HIS A 97 10.14 -4.24 -4.92
CA HIS A 97 9.22 -5.38 -4.76
C HIS A 97 7.92 -4.97 -4.07
N LEU A 98 7.98 -4.17 -3.01
CA LEU A 98 6.80 -3.75 -2.24
C LEU A 98 5.98 -2.63 -2.88
N PHE A 99 6.53 -1.90 -3.84
CA PHE A 99 5.82 -0.80 -4.51
C PHE A 99 5.97 -0.87 -6.03
N ALA A 100 5.95 -2.09 -6.56
CA ALA A 100 5.98 -2.33 -7.99
C ALA A 100 4.63 -2.01 -8.65
N ASP A 101 4.64 -2.01 -9.98
CA ASP A 101 3.41 -2.06 -10.78
C ASP A 101 2.73 -3.43 -10.68
N ARG A 102 1.47 -3.50 -11.14
CA ARG A 102 0.69 -4.74 -11.14
C ARG A 102 1.37 -5.87 -11.91
N MET A 103 1.98 -5.54 -13.05
CA MET A 103 2.67 -6.52 -13.91
C MET A 103 3.76 -7.28 -13.16
N THR A 104 4.51 -6.58 -12.31
CA THR A 104 5.57 -7.17 -11.49
C THR A 104 5.01 -8.20 -10.48
N TYR A 105 3.83 -7.94 -9.90
CA TYR A 105 3.18 -8.90 -8.99
C TYR A 105 2.58 -10.11 -9.70
N THR A 106 2.04 -9.90 -10.89
CA THR A 106 1.38 -10.96 -11.67
C THR A 106 2.35 -11.85 -12.47
N LEU A 107 3.64 -11.49 -12.53
CA LEU A 107 4.70 -12.30 -13.16
C LEU A 107 4.93 -13.60 -12.37
N GLY A 108 4.04 -14.58 -12.61
CA GLY A 108 4.02 -15.88 -11.91
C GLY A 108 2.84 -16.07 -10.95
N ASP A 109 1.89 -15.13 -10.89
CA ASP A 109 0.71 -15.21 -10.03
C ASP A 109 -0.60 -14.98 -10.78
N ASP A 110 -1.34 -16.07 -11.03
CA ASP A 110 -2.67 -16.09 -11.64
C ASP A 110 -3.80 -16.13 -10.58
N SER A 111 -3.52 -15.72 -9.34
CA SER A 111 -4.47 -15.84 -8.21
C SER A 111 -5.79 -15.09 -8.39
N GLY A 112 -5.88 -14.14 -9.32
CA GLY A 112 -7.07 -13.32 -9.54
C GLY A 112 -7.35 -12.33 -8.41
N LEU A 113 -6.38 -12.07 -7.55
CA LEU A 113 -6.50 -11.12 -6.45
C LEU A 113 -6.66 -9.67 -6.95
N SER A 114 -7.39 -8.85 -6.20
CA SER A 114 -7.44 -7.40 -6.41
C SER A 114 -6.09 -6.77 -6.05
N ASP A 115 -5.83 -5.57 -6.58
CA ASP A 115 -4.56 -4.85 -6.40
C ASP A 115 -4.22 -4.61 -4.93
N LYS A 116 -5.23 -4.23 -4.14
CA LYS A 116 -5.11 -4.13 -2.69
C LYS A 116 -4.62 -5.44 -2.08
N ARG A 117 -5.26 -6.57 -2.43
CA ARG A 117 -4.97 -7.87 -1.83
C ARG A 117 -3.59 -8.39 -2.23
N LEU A 118 -3.16 -8.13 -3.46
CA LEU A 118 -1.80 -8.42 -3.91
C LEU A 118 -0.79 -7.66 -3.05
N TRP A 119 -0.93 -6.33 -2.95
CA TRP A 119 0.00 -5.51 -2.18
C TRP A 119 0.07 -5.92 -0.70
N LEU A 120 -1.10 -6.12 -0.06
CA LEU A 120 -1.15 -6.57 1.34
C LEU A 120 -0.50 -7.94 1.53
N ARG A 121 -0.65 -8.88 0.58
CA ARG A 121 0.01 -10.18 0.65
C ARG A 121 1.53 -10.04 0.63
N GLU A 122 2.07 -9.25 -0.29
CA GLU A 122 3.53 -9.10 -0.42
C GLU A 122 4.14 -8.38 0.78
N VAL A 123 3.48 -7.34 1.31
CA VAL A 123 3.93 -6.68 2.55
C VAL A 123 3.91 -7.67 3.73
N ARG A 124 2.88 -8.52 3.83
CA ARG A 124 2.80 -9.55 4.87
C ARG A 124 3.94 -10.56 4.76
N GLU A 125 4.21 -11.08 3.56
CA GLU A 125 5.31 -12.03 3.35
C GLU A 125 6.67 -11.38 3.63
N PHE A 126 6.85 -10.11 3.29
CA PHE A 126 8.05 -9.35 3.69
C PHE A 126 8.19 -9.27 5.22
N LEU A 127 7.15 -8.84 5.93
CA LEU A 127 7.17 -8.78 7.40
C LEU A 127 7.46 -10.15 8.04
N LYS A 128 6.88 -11.21 7.48
CA LYS A 128 7.10 -12.59 7.92
C LYS A 128 8.55 -13.04 7.75
N GLN A 129 9.16 -12.77 6.60
CA GLN A 129 10.55 -13.11 6.33
C GLN A 129 11.53 -12.43 7.30
N HIS A 130 11.15 -11.24 7.79
CA HIS A 130 11.91 -10.48 8.78
C HIS A 130 11.52 -10.77 10.25
N GLY A 131 10.61 -11.72 10.50
CA GLY A 131 10.17 -12.09 11.84
C GLY A 131 9.42 -10.96 12.56
N GLN A 132 8.73 -10.10 11.80
CA GLN A 132 8.02 -8.91 12.30
C GLN A 132 6.50 -9.11 12.41
N LEU A 133 6.01 -10.31 12.10
CA LEU A 133 4.65 -10.71 12.45
C LEU A 133 4.67 -11.14 13.92
N ASP A 134 4.21 -10.27 14.80
CA ASP A 134 3.86 -10.64 16.18
C ASP A 134 2.41 -11.14 16.23
N ALA A 135 2.08 -11.85 17.31
CA ALA A 135 0.76 -12.45 17.48
C ALA A 135 -0.36 -11.40 17.52
N ASP A 136 -0.09 -10.20 18.00
CA ASP A 136 -1.05 -9.08 18.04
C ASP A 136 -1.36 -8.57 16.63
N PHE A 137 -0.35 -8.47 15.76
CA PHE A 137 -0.54 -8.12 14.35
C PHE A 137 -1.28 -9.24 13.62
N GLU A 138 -0.95 -10.51 13.87
CA GLU A 138 -1.70 -11.64 13.31
C GLU A 138 -3.16 -11.66 13.79
N GLU A 139 -3.44 -11.37 15.06
CA GLU A 139 -4.80 -11.27 15.61
C GLU A 139 -5.57 -10.09 15.00
N HIS A 140 -4.92 -8.93 14.80
CA HIS A 140 -5.53 -7.77 14.12
C HIS A 140 -5.87 -8.07 12.65
N LEU A 141 -5.05 -8.90 11.98
CA LEU A 141 -5.33 -9.39 10.63
C LEU A 141 -6.49 -10.39 10.58
N GLU A 142 -6.55 -11.30 11.55
CA GLU A 142 -7.63 -12.31 11.66
C GLU A 142 -8.98 -11.67 12.04
N THR A 143 -8.96 -10.63 12.87
CA THR A 143 -10.17 -9.91 13.31
C THR A 143 -10.70 -8.90 12.29
N ARG A 144 -9.86 -8.39 11.37
CA ARG A 144 -10.27 -7.46 10.29
C ARG A 144 -10.48 -8.10 8.91
N GLY A 145 -10.04 -9.34 8.71
CA GLY A 145 -10.51 -10.25 7.66
C GLY A 145 -10.28 -9.84 6.19
N PRO A 146 -9.38 -10.57 5.50
CA PRO A 146 -9.50 -10.90 4.07
C PRO A 146 -10.16 -12.26 3.80
N PHE A 147 -10.22 -13.13 4.82
CA PHE A 147 -10.48 -14.57 4.66
C PHE A 147 -11.78 -15.04 5.33
N ALA A 148 -12.57 -14.13 5.91
CA ALA A 148 -13.97 -14.42 6.14
C ALA A 148 -14.63 -14.43 4.75
N GLU A 149 -14.88 -15.63 4.19
CA GLU A 149 -15.86 -15.80 3.12
C GLU A 149 -17.08 -14.95 3.45
N PRO A 150 -17.72 -14.28 2.47
CA PRO A 150 -18.92 -13.53 2.74
C PRO A 150 -19.90 -14.47 3.45
N ALA A 151 -20.13 -14.20 4.73
CA ALA A 151 -21.22 -14.80 5.47
C ALA A 151 -22.48 -14.19 4.86
N ASN A 152 -22.95 -14.84 3.79
CA ASN A 152 -24.23 -14.64 3.12
C ASN A 152 -24.26 -13.59 1.98
N PRO A 153 -24.46 -14.01 0.71
CA PRO A 153 -24.75 -13.11 -0.42
C PRO A 153 -26.12 -12.39 -0.35
N ALA A 154 -26.81 -12.43 0.80
CA ALA A 154 -28.18 -11.93 0.94
C ALA A 154 -28.28 -10.45 1.34
N GLU A 155 -27.20 -9.78 1.78
CA GLU A 155 -27.28 -8.39 2.25
C GLU A 155 -27.03 -7.32 1.17
N ILE A 156 -26.68 -7.70 -0.06
CA ILE A 156 -26.65 -6.78 -1.22
C ILE A 156 -28.07 -6.64 -1.81
N ARG A 157 -29.09 -6.41 -0.97
CA ARG A 157 -30.44 -5.96 -1.38
C ARG A 157 -31.16 -5.21 -0.25
N ALA A 158 -30.57 -4.10 0.15
CA ALA A 158 -31.25 -2.88 0.60
C ALA A 158 -30.09 -1.88 0.72
N ILE A 159 -30.02 -0.81 -0.06
CA ILE A 159 -30.88 0.37 0.00
C ILE A 159 -30.86 1.03 -1.39
#